data_AF-A0A844M662-F1
#
_entry.id   AF-A0A844M662-F1
#
_cell.length_a   1.000
_cell.length_b   1.000
_cell.length_c   1.000
_cell.angle_alpha   90.00
_cell.angle_beta   90.00
_cell.angle_gamma   90.00
#
_symmetry.space_group_name_H-M   'P 1'
#
loop_
_entity.id
_entity.type
_entity.pdbx_description
1 polymer ?
#
loop_
_entity_poly.entity_id
_entity_poly.type
_entity_poly.pdbx_seq_one_letter_code
_entity_poly.pdbx_strand_id
1 'polypeptide(L)' 'MNSYSNTQFINFLQKELFLTVGDIAIALRKHQLNNEPLAMLLWQYGLVDIEQLERILDWLETNQ' A
#
# COMPACT_ATOMS: atom_id res chain seq x y z
N MET A 1 20.36 3.57 -0.93
CA MET A 1 19.53 4.48 -1.75
C MET A 1 18.44 3.63 -2.39
N ASN A 2 17.23 3.58 -1.82
CA ASN A 2 16.03 2.98 -2.44
C ASN A 2 14.78 3.75 -1.97
N SER A 3 14.84 5.09 -1.95
CA SER A 3 13.66 5.92 -1.60
C SER A 3 12.66 6.07 -2.75
N TYR A 4 12.99 5.60 -3.95
CA TYR A 4 12.16 5.79 -5.15
C TYR A 4 10.95 4.84 -5.17
N SER A 5 11.09 3.58 -4.74
CA SER A 5 10.03 2.57 -4.78
C SER A 5 8.84 2.90 -3.87
N ASN A 6 9.11 3.42 -2.67
CA ASN A 6 8.04 3.82 -1.75
C ASN A 6 7.25 5.02 -2.26
N THR A 7 7.90 5.99 -2.90
CA THR A 7 7.21 7.21 -3.34
C THR A 7 6.24 6.93 -4.49
N GLN A 8 6.61 6.08 -5.44
CA GLN A 8 5.73 5.68 -6.55
C GLN A 8 4.54 4.85 -6.05
N PHE A 9 4.80 3.90 -5.13
CA PHE A 9 3.73 3.08 -4.57
C PHE A 9 2.71 3.91 -3.78
N ILE A 10 3.18 4.83 -2.93
CA ILE A 10 2.31 5.72 -2.17
C ILE A 10 1.50 6.63 -3.09
N ASN A 11 2.10 7.12 -4.19
CA ASN A 11 1.38 7.89 -5.20
C ASN A 11 0.29 7.08 -5.89
N PHE A 12 0.55 5.81 -6.22
CA PHE A 12 -0.44 4.89 -6.78
C PHE A 12 -1.62 4.72 -5.80
N LEU A 13 -1.33 4.41 -4.53
CA LEU A 13 -2.35 4.26 -3.49
C LEU A 13 -3.23 5.52 -3.36
N GLN A 14 -2.64 6.72 -3.42
CA GLN A 14 -3.38 7.97 -3.29
C GLN A 14 -4.17 8.35 -4.55
N LYS A 15 -3.61 8.13 -5.74
CA LYS A 15 -4.22 8.61 -7.00
C LYS A 15 -5.16 7.61 -7.64
N GLU A 16 -4.83 6.33 -7.58
CA GLU A 16 -5.58 5.26 -8.26
C GLU A 16 -6.56 4.54 -7.34
N LEU A 17 -6.28 4.52 -6.04
CA LEU A 17 -7.14 3.90 -5.02
C LEU A 17 -7.78 4.92 -4.06
N PHE A 18 -7.49 6.22 -4.23
CA PHE A 18 -8.04 7.32 -3.44
C PHE A 18 -7.82 7.18 -1.92
N LEU A 19 -6.78 6.46 -1.51
CA LEU A 19 -6.44 6.32 -0.10
C LEU A 19 -5.91 7.65 0.46
N THR A 20 -6.35 8.00 1.67
CA THR A 20 -5.84 9.20 2.32
C THR A 20 -4.46 8.96 2.89
N VAL A 21 -3.73 10.05 3.17
CA VAL A 21 -2.46 9.98 3.91
C VAL A 21 -2.64 9.28 5.27
N GLY A 22 -3.81 9.46 5.91
CA GLY A 22 -4.12 8.84 7.20
C GLY A 22 -4.22 7.32 7.11
N ASP A 23 -4.95 6.81 6.12
CA ASP A 23 -5.14 5.37 5.88
C ASP A 23 -3.80 4.68 5.66
N ILE A 24 -2.99 5.27 4.77
CA ILE A 24 -1.66 4.77 4.43
C ILE A 24 -0.72 4.81 5.66
N ALA A 25 -0.79 5.87 6.47
CA ALA A 25 0.05 6.00 7.66
C ALA A 25 -0.23 4.93 8.72
N ILE A 26 -1.49 4.51 8.87
CA ILE A 26 -1.87 3.43 9.81
C ILE A 26 -1.19 2.13 9.41
N ALA A 27 -1.33 1.75 8.13
CA ALA A 27 -0.76 0.51 7.61
C ALA A 27 0.78 0.55 7.59
N LEU A 28 1.40 1.70 7.25
CA LEU A 28 2.86 1.88 7.27
C LEU A 28 3.47 1.69 8.67
N ARG A 29 2.84 2.23 9.72
CA ARG A 29 3.34 2.06 11.09
C ARG A 29 3.38 0.58 11.49
N LYS A 30 2.40 -0.21 11.04
CA LYS A 30 2.33 -1.64 11.32
C LYS A 30 3.33 -2.45 10.50
N HIS A 31 3.51 -2.08 9.23
CA HIS A 31 4.55 -2.64 8.37
C HIS A 31 5.93 -2.49 9.02
N GLN A 32 6.25 -1.31 9.57
CA GLN A 32 7.54 -1.06 10.24
C GLN A 32 7.74 -1.89 11.52
N LEU A 33 6.67 -2.26 12.22
CA LEU A 33 6.75 -3.01 13.47
C LEU A 33 6.84 -4.52 13.23
N ASN A 34 6.05 -5.04 12.30
CA ASN A 34 5.85 -6.48 12.12
C ASN A 34 6.49 -7.03 10.83
N ASN A 35 7.00 -6.16 9.97
CA ASN A 35 7.50 -6.49 8.63
C ASN A 35 6.47 -7.20 7.74
N GLU A 36 5.18 -7.00 8.02
CA GLU A 36 4.07 -7.58 7.25
C GLU A 36 3.81 -6.77 5.98
N PRO A 37 3.50 -7.39 4.83
CA PRO A 37 3.28 -6.68 3.57
C PRO A 37 2.25 -5.56 3.69
N LEU A 38 2.60 -4.35 3.22
CA LEU A 38 1.72 -3.18 3.33
C LEU A 38 0.36 -3.41 2.64
N ALA A 39 0.35 -4.11 1.51
CA ALA A 39 -0.87 -4.49 0.79
C ALA A 39 -1.84 -5.30 1.68
N MET A 40 -1.31 -6.30 2.40
CA MET A 40 -2.11 -7.15 3.29
C MET A 40 -2.65 -6.35 4.48
N LEU A 41 -1.86 -5.44 5.04
CA LEU A 41 -2.30 -4.60 6.14
C LEU A 41 -3.46 -3.69 5.71
N LEU A 42 -3.38 -3.08 4.51
CA LEU A 42 -4.47 -2.25 3.99
C LEU A 42 -5.80 -3.03 3.93
N TRP A 43 -5.76 -4.28 3.47
CA TRP A 43 -6.96 -5.14 3.41
C TRP A 43 -7.44 -5.57 4.80
N GLN A 44 -6.54 -5.99 5.69
CA GLN A 44 -6.89 -6.42 7.05
C GLN A 44 -7.52 -5.29 7.88
N TYR A 45 -7.14 -4.04 7.65
CA TYR A 45 -7.76 -2.87 8.28
C TYR A 45 -9.05 -2.41 7.58
N GLY A 46 -9.46 -3.06 6.49
CA GLY A 46 -10.64 -2.67 5.70
C GLY A 46 -10.47 -1.34 4.96
N LEU A 47 -9.22 -0.91 4.72
CA LEU A 47 -8.90 0.32 3.99
C LEU A 47 -9.03 0.12 2.47
N VAL A 48 -8.89 -1.13 2.03
CA VAL A 48 -9.11 -1.55 0.65
C VAL A 48 -9.97 -2.81 0.63
N ASP A 49 -10.79 -2.96 -0.40
CA ASP A 49 -11.49 -4.20 -0.69
C ASP A 49 -10.58 -5.22 -1.42
N ILE A 50 -11.13 -6.39 -1.74
CA ILE A 50 -10.38 -7.46 -2.40
C ILE A 50 -9.99 -7.10 -3.84
N GLU A 51 -10.82 -6.36 -4.58
CA GLU A 51 -10.52 -5.95 -5.96
C GLU A 51 -9.38 -4.92 -5.99
N GLN A 52 -9.40 -3.98 -5.04
CA GLN A 52 -8.32 -3.03 -4.84
C GLN A 52 -7.03 -3.71 -4.36
N LEU A 53 -7.14 -4.76 -3.52
CA LEU A 53 -5.99 -5.56 -3.12
C LEU A 53 -5.33 -6.24 -4.31
N GLU A 54 -6.11 -6.85 -5.20
CA GLU A 54 -5.60 -7.45 -6.44
C GLU A 54 -4.87 -6.41 -7.29
N ARG A 55 -5.46 -5.22 -7.50
CA ARG A 55 -4.80 -4.12 -8.21
C ARG A 55 -3.49 -3.67 -7.57
N ILE A 56 -3.40 -3.69 -6.24
CA ILE A 56 -2.16 -3.39 -5.50
C ILE A 56 -1.09 -4.45 -5.82
N LEU A 57 -1.46 -5.73 -5.76
CA LEU A 57 -0.53 -6.83 -6.01
C LEU A 57 -0.04 -6.82 -7.46
N ASP A 58 -0.93 -6.61 -8.42
CA ASP A 58 -0.60 -6.48 -9.85
C ASP A 58 0.36 -5.30 -10.10
N TRP A 59 0.11 -4.17 -9.46
CA TRP A 59 0.99 -2.99 -9.57
C TRP A 59 2.37 -3.29 -8.99
N LEU A 60 2.45 -3.96 -7.84
CA LEU A 60 3.71 -4.34 -7.20
C LEU A 60 4.51 -5.31 -8.07
N GLU A 61 3.86 -6.28 -8.73
CA GLU A 61 4.53 -7.20 -9.66
C GLU A 61 5.06 -6.48 -10.90
N THR A 62 4.29 -5.54 -11.45
CA THR A 62 4.65 -4.80 -12.66
C THR A 62 5.76 -3.76 -12.45
N ASN A 63 5.90 -3.22 -11.23
CA ASN A 63 6.81 -2.10 -10.91
C ASN A 63 7.94 -2.48 -9.94
N GLN A 64 8.38 -3.76 -9.92
CA GLN A 64 9.51 -4.25 -9.10
C GLN A 64 10.87 -3.68 -9.51
#